data_AF-A0A3B8LLE0-F1
#
_entry.id   AF-A0A3B8LLE0-F1
#
_cell.length_a   1.000
_cell.length_b   1.000
_cell.length_c   1.000
_cell.angle_alpha   90.00
_cell.angle_beta   90.00
_cell.angle_gamma   90.00
#
_symmetry.space_group_name_H-M   'P 1'
#
loop_
_entity.id
_entity.type
_entity.pdbx_description
1 polymer ?
#
loop_
_entity_poly.entity_id
_entity_poly.type
_entity_poly.pdbx_seq_one_letter_code
_entity_poly.pdbx_strand_id
1 'polypeptide(L)'
;SLLTRYVELRRPITQGQLRALVEHTACPPEREKLRRWSDTGKEGQEAFQEHVGEKLISLYDLVQMFPSMKPGFDVVLSMLHPLQPRYYSIASSSLASPGACDLIVSVLEQPASSGQGQFKGVCSNYLARVSEGDSVLAWVKRPNPSFAPPEDVSKPMILIGAGTGFAPFRGFLQERSVQSEQSDCAKSMLFFGCDHPEVDFLYEGELREWAEQELVSVFPAFSEKPDGDVMFVQHRLWQERELVKTVLDEAVFYICGDGRYMAPAVIETLCRIYAEKTGCSTEEAEDWLRGMRHSGRLYEDVWAG
;
A
#
# COMPACT_ATOMS: atom_id res chain seq x y z
N SER A 1 -27.62 -4.28 -4.72
CA SER A 1 -27.97 -5.26 -5.78
C SER A 1 -26.84 -6.28 -5.94
N LEU A 2 -27.02 -7.31 -6.77
CA LEU A 2 -25.99 -8.34 -7.06
C LEU A 2 -24.66 -7.71 -7.52
N LEU A 3 -24.74 -6.80 -8.50
CA LEU A 3 -23.56 -6.16 -9.11
C LEU A 3 -22.79 -5.23 -8.17
N THR A 4 -23.44 -4.69 -7.13
CA THR A 4 -22.81 -3.73 -6.21
C THR A 4 -22.07 -4.41 -5.05
N ARG A 5 -22.39 -5.67 -4.72
CA ARG A 5 -21.94 -6.31 -3.48
C ARG A 5 -21.15 -7.60 -3.67
N TYR A 6 -21.25 -8.24 -4.83
CA TYR A 6 -20.74 -9.60 -4.99
C TYR A 6 -19.73 -9.77 -6.12
N VAL A 7 -19.54 -8.78 -7.00
CA VAL A 7 -18.71 -8.96 -8.21
C VAL A 7 -17.78 -7.79 -8.50
N GLU A 8 -16.64 -8.08 -9.12
CA GLU A 8 -15.65 -7.12 -9.62
C GLU A 8 -16.02 -6.62 -11.02
N LEU A 9 -16.48 -5.36 -11.12
CA LEU A 9 -16.93 -4.79 -12.40
C LEU A 9 -15.80 -4.16 -13.23
N ARG A 10 -14.70 -3.76 -12.59
CA ARG A 10 -13.60 -3.00 -13.21
C ARG A 10 -12.34 -3.84 -13.43
N ARG A 11 -12.41 -5.15 -13.25
CA ARG A 11 -11.27 -6.03 -13.54
C ARG A 11 -11.02 -6.05 -15.06
N PRO A 12 -9.76 -5.93 -15.52
CA PRO A 12 -9.44 -6.08 -16.93
C PRO A 12 -9.94 -7.41 -17.47
N ILE A 13 -10.52 -7.38 -18.66
CA ILE A 13 -11.01 -8.58 -19.32
C ILE A 13 -9.82 -9.45 -19.78
N THR A 14 -9.99 -10.76 -19.79
CA THR A 14 -9.00 -11.67 -20.39
C THR A 14 -9.21 -11.81 -21.89
N GLN A 15 -8.17 -12.25 -22.62
CA GLN A 15 -8.29 -12.52 -24.06
C GLN A 15 -9.35 -13.58 -24.38
N GLY A 16 -9.50 -14.60 -23.52
CA GLY A 16 -10.54 -15.62 -23.67
C GLY A 16 -11.95 -15.05 -23.49
N GLN A 17 -12.15 -14.17 -22.50
CA GLN A 17 -13.42 -13.47 -22.31
C GLN A 17 -13.74 -12.54 -23.48
N LEU A 18 -12.74 -11.82 -24.00
CA LEU A 18 -12.92 -10.97 -25.19
C LEU A 18 -13.40 -11.79 -26.39
N ARG A 19 -12.80 -12.97 -26.62
CA ARG A 19 -13.20 -13.88 -27.70
C ARG A 19 -14.66 -14.32 -27.55
N ALA A 20 -15.09 -14.66 -26.34
CA ALA A 20 -16.47 -15.06 -26.08
C ALA A 20 -17.48 -13.94 -26.39
N LEU A 21 -17.09 -12.67 -26.25
CA LEU A 21 -17.96 -11.51 -26.53
C LEU A 21 -18.10 -11.15 -28.02
N VAL A 22 -17.23 -11.68 -28.88
CA VAL A 22 -17.25 -11.42 -30.33
C VAL A 22 -18.61 -11.77 -30.93
N GLU A 23 -19.17 -12.93 -30.58
CA GLU A 23 -20.45 -13.41 -31.12
C GLU A 23 -21.66 -12.62 -30.58
N HIS A 24 -21.47 -11.82 -29.53
CA HIS A 24 -22.47 -10.90 -29.00
C HIS A 24 -22.39 -9.49 -29.62
N THR A 25 -21.58 -9.30 -30.67
CA THR A 25 -21.36 -8.00 -31.33
C THR A 25 -22.00 -7.98 -32.71
N ALA A 26 -23.03 -7.16 -32.89
CA ALA A 26 -23.84 -7.16 -34.12
C ALA A 26 -23.21 -6.40 -35.29
N CYS A 27 -22.47 -5.33 -35.03
CA CYS A 27 -21.86 -4.49 -36.06
C CYS A 27 -20.65 -5.21 -36.68
N PRO A 28 -20.64 -5.51 -38.00
CA PRO A 28 -19.55 -6.28 -38.60
C PRO A 28 -18.15 -5.67 -38.44
N PRO A 29 -17.94 -4.35 -38.62
CA PRO A 29 -16.65 -3.72 -38.34
C PRO A 29 -16.18 -3.84 -36.89
N GLU A 30 -17.07 -3.68 -35.92
CA GLU A 30 -16.74 -3.86 -34.49
C GLU A 30 -16.35 -5.30 -34.20
N ARG A 31 -17.14 -6.26 -34.72
CA ARG A 31 -16.89 -7.69 -34.55
C ARG A 31 -15.55 -8.10 -35.15
N GLU A 32 -15.19 -7.59 -36.33
CA GLU A 32 -13.90 -7.90 -36.97
C GLU A 32 -12.72 -7.36 -36.15
N LYS A 33 -12.84 -6.14 -35.63
CA LYS A 33 -11.84 -5.54 -34.75
C LYS A 33 -11.63 -6.38 -33.48
N LEU A 34 -12.73 -6.80 -32.84
CA LEU A 34 -12.67 -7.67 -31.66
C LEU A 34 -12.11 -9.06 -31.97
N ARG A 35 -12.41 -9.63 -33.14
CA ARG A 35 -11.81 -10.90 -33.61
C ARG A 35 -10.30 -10.79 -33.65
N ARG A 36 -9.77 -9.75 -34.30
CA ARG A 36 -8.33 -9.50 -34.36
C ARG A 36 -7.70 -9.39 -32.97
N TRP A 37 -8.32 -8.65 -32.06
CA TRP A 37 -7.82 -8.47 -30.69
C TRP A 37 -7.92 -9.74 -29.83
N SER A 38 -8.82 -10.66 -30.18
CA SER A 38 -9.06 -11.89 -29.42
C SER A 38 -8.36 -13.13 -29.98
N ASP A 39 -7.64 -12.98 -31.10
CA ASP A 39 -6.95 -14.07 -31.79
C ASP A 39 -5.78 -14.62 -30.96
N THR A 40 -5.60 -15.94 -30.93
CA THR A 40 -4.53 -16.58 -30.14
C THR A 40 -3.15 -16.53 -30.80
N GLY A 41 -3.07 -16.20 -32.09
CA GLY A 41 -1.82 -16.05 -32.81
C GLY A 41 -1.00 -14.89 -32.25
N LYS A 42 0.27 -14.84 -32.63
CA LYS A 42 1.22 -13.82 -32.16
C LYS A 42 0.69 -12.39 -32.36
N GLU A 43 0.18 -12.08 -33.55
CA GLU A 43 -0.38 -10.76 -33.86
C GLU A 43 -1.63 -10.44 -33.03
N GLY A 44 -2.46 -11.45 -32.73
CA GLY A 44 -3.64 -11.27 -31.89
C GLY A 44 -3.28 -11.05 -30.42
N GLN A 45 -2.26 -11.73 -29.91
CA GLN A 45 -1.73 -11.49 -28.57
C GLN A 45 -1.12 -10.08 -28.45
N GLU A 46 -0.34 -9.64 -29.44
CA GLU A 46 0.22 -8.29 -29.49
C GLU A 46 -0.90 -7.23 -29.55
N ALA A 47 -1.90 -7.41 -30.41
CA ALA A 47 -3.05 -6.52 -30.51
C ALA A 47 -3.88 -6.50 -29.21
N PHE A 48 -4.04 -7.64 -28.54
CA PHE A 48 -4.69 -7.71 -27.24
C PHE A 48 -3.94 -6.88 -26.20
N GLN A 49 -2.62 -7.04 -26.11
CA GLN A 49 -1.81 -6.29 -25.15
C GLN A 49 -1.91 -4.78 -25.41
N GLU A 50 -1.69 -4.35 -26.64
CA GLU A 50 -1.69 -2.92 -27.02
C GLU A 50 -3.06 -2.25 -26.78
N HIS A 51 -4.15 -2.94 -27.12
CA HIS A 51 -5.47 -2.31 -27.13
C HIS A 51 -6.31 -2.61 -25.88
N VAL A 52 -5.99 -3.66 -25.13
CA VAL A 52 -6.79 -4.14 -24.00
C VAL A 52 -5.93 -4.27 -22.74
N GLY A 53 -4.81 -5.00 -22.81
CA GLY A 53 -3.95 -5.34 -21.67
C GLY A 53 -3.33 -4.11 -21.01
N GLU A 54 -2.52 -3.34 -21.75
CA GLU A 54 -1.82 -2.14 -21.26
C GLU A 54 -2.79 -1.05 -20.80
N LYS A 55 -3.98 -1.01 -21.39
CA LYS A 55 -5.04 -0.03 -21.10
C LYS A 55 -5.99 -0.49 -20.00
N LEU A 56 -5.79 -1.70 -19.45
CA LEU A 56 -6.61 -2.27 -18.37
C LEU A 56 -8.11 -2.27 -18.69
N ILE A 57 -8.48 -2.50 -19.95
CA ILE A 57 -9.87 -2.44 -20.42
C ILE A 57 -10.70 -3.51 -19.72
N SER A 58 -11.74 -3.09 -18.99
CA SER A 58 -12.70 -3.99 -18.35
C SER A 58 -13.86 -4.35 -19.27
N LEU A 59 -14.70 -5.31 -18.84
CA LEU A 59 -15.97 -5.61 -19.52
C LEU A 59 -16.87 -4.38 -19.64
N TYR A 60 -16.91 -3.55 -18.59
CA TYR A 60 -17.67 -2.30 -18.61
C TYR A 60 -17.15 -1.35 -19.70
N ASP A 61 -15.83 -1.16 -19.79
CA ASP A 61 -15.21 -0.30 -20.81
C ASP A 61 -15.51 -0.80 -22.22
N LEU A 62 -15.50 -2.12 -22.47
CA LEU A 62 -15.79 -2.69 -23.79
C LEU A 62 -17.22 -2.43 -24.25
N VAL A 63 -18.21 -2.60 -23.36
CA VAL A 63 -19.61 -2.34 -23.71
C VAL A 63 -19.84 -0.87 -24.03
N GLN A 64 -19.07 0.04 -23.42
CA GLN A 64 -19.08 1.46 -23.78
C GLN A 64 -18.37 1.73 -25.13
N MET A 65 -17.24 1.06 -25.40
CA MET A 65 -16.46 1.23 -26.65
C MET A 65 -17.16 0.66 -27.87
N PHE A 66 -17.95 -0.41 -27.70
CA PHE A 66 -18.56 -1.17 -28.77
C PHE A 66 -20.08 -1.25 -28.53
N PRO A 67 -20.86 -0.21 -28.88
CA PRO A 67 -22.28 -0.15 -28.55
C PRO A 67 -23.15 -1.26 -29.18
N SER A 68 -22.64 -1.95 -30.21
CA SER A 68 -23.32 -3.10 -30.80
C SER A 68 -23.07 -4.42 -30.06
N MET A 69 -22.15 -4.44 -29.09
CA MET A 69 -21.90 -5.55 -28.17
C MET A 69 -23.02 -5.61 -27.13
N LYS A 70 -23.88 -6.64 -27.22
CA LYS A 70 -25.04 -6.84 -26.34
C LYS A 70 -25.09 -8.26 -25.79
N PRO A 71 -24.14 -8.65 -24.91
CA PRO A 71 -24.19 -9.93 -24.23
C PRO A 71 -25.42 -10.03 -23.32
N GLY A 72 -25.95 -11.24 -23.18
CA GLY A 72 -26.98 -11.54 -22.17
C GLY A 72 -26.44 -11.30 -20.76
N PHE A 73 -27.34 -11.02 -19.81
CA PHE A 73 -26.93 -10.78 -18.42
C PHE A 73 -26.29 -12.01 -17.77
N ASP A 74 -26.73 -13.20 -18.14
CA ASP A 74 -26.14 -14.49 -17.78
C ASP A 74 -24.69 -14.63 -18.25
N VAL A 75 -24.41 -14.21 -19.49
CA VAL A 75 -23.06 -14.18 -20.06
C VAL A 75 -22.18 -13.20 -19.29
N VAL A 76 -22.68 -11.99 -19.05
CA VAL A 76 -21.97 -10.98 -18.24
C VAL A 76 -21.64 -11.53 -16.86
N LEU A 77 -22.62 -12.08 -16.15
CA LEU A 77 -22.42 -12.64 -14.81
C LEU A 77 -21.40 -13.79 -14.79
N SER A 78 -21.40 -14.65 -15.81
CA SER A 78 -20.44 -15.76 -15.89
C SER A 78 -18.98 -15.33 -16.07
N MET A 79 -18.75 -14.08 -16.53
CA MET A 79 -17.41 -13.52 -16.75
C MET A 79 -16.90 -12.71 -15.55
N LEU A 80 -17.78 -12.30 -14.64
CA LEU A 80 -17.39 -11.47 -13.49
C LEU A 80 -16.81 -12.32 -12.37
N HIS A 81 -15.82 -11.77 -11.67
CA HIS A 81 -15.20 -12.43 -10.52
C HIS A 81 -15.91 -12.02 -9.23
N PRO A 82 -15.94 -12.87 -8.19
CA PRO A 82 -16.40 -12.47 -6.87
C PRO A 82 -15.63 -11.26 -6.34
N LEU A 83 -16.34 -10.30 -5.75
CA LEU A 83 -15.76 -9.12 -5.12
C LEU A 83 -14.78 -9.55 -4.03
N GLN A 84 -13.53 -9.08 -4.12
CA GLN A 84 -12.50 -9.42 -3.15
C GLN A 84 -12.48 -8.42 -1.98
N PRO A 85 -12.15 -8.84 -0.75
CA PRO A 85 -11.88 -7.91 0.33
C PRO A 85 -10.62 -7.09 0.05
N ARG A 86 -10.57 -5.88 0.60
CA ARG A 86 -9.37 -5.05 0.63
C ARG A 86 -8.86 -4.99 2.06
N TYR A 87 -7.55 -5.10 2.22
CA TYR A 87 -6.88 -5.07 3.51
C TYR A 87 -6.36 -3.65 3.76
N TYR A 88 -6.48 -3.21 5.01
CA TYR A 88 -5.96 -1.95 5.50
C TYR A 88 -5.25 -2.22 6.81
N SER A 89 -4.07 -1.64 7.00
CA SER A 89 -3.34 -1.71 8.26
C SER A 89 -4.10 -0.89 9.31
N ILE A 90 -4.31 -1.50 10.48
CA ILE A 90 -5.02 -0.86 11.59
C ILE A 90 -4.14 0.26 12.16
N ALA A 91 -4.73 1.44 12.36
CA ALA A 91 -4.04 2.65 12.79
C ALA A 91 -4.28 3.04 14.25
N SER A 92 -4.77 2.11 15.06
CA SER A 92 -4.98 2.26 16.50
C SER A 92 -4.39 1.09 17.29
N SER A 93 -4.04 1.32 18.55
CA SER A 93 -3.72 0.24 19.50
C SER A 93 -4.97 -0.22 20.24
N SER A 94 -5.12 -1.53 20.41
CA SER A 94 -6.16 -2.09 21.28
C SER A 94 -5.93 -1.80 22.77
N LEU A 95 -4.72 -1.40 23.17
CA LEU A 95 -4.43 -0.93 24.54
C LEU A 95 -4.93 0.50 24.75
N ALA A 96 -4.73 1.38 23.77
CA ALA A 96 -5.17 2.77 23.83
C ALA A 96 -6.68 2.94 23.58
N SER A 97 -7.24 2.17 22.63
CA SER A 97 -8.64 2.26 22.22
C SER A 97 -9.33 0.89 22.18
N PRO A 98 -9.62 0.27 23.34
CA PRO A 98 -10.28 -1.03 23.39
C PRO A 98 -11.65 -1.00 22.69
N GLY A 99 -11.86 -1.92 21.75
CA GLY A 99 -13.13 -2.04 21.01
C GLY A 99 -13.29 -1.09 19.83
N ALA A 100 -12.28 -0.26 19.52
CA ALA A 100 -12.27 0.61 18.35
C ALA A 100 -11.09 0.26 17.41
N CYS A 101 -11.26 0.55 16.13
CA CYS A 101 -10.27 0.29 15.08
C CYS A 101 -10.26 1.47 14.12
N ASP A 102 -9.11 2.15 14.04
CA ASP A 102 -8.93 3.28 13.14
C ASP A 102 -8.27 2.81 11.84
N LEU A 103 -8.61 3.44 10.72
CA LEU A 103 -8.00 3.19 9.41
C LEU A 103 -7.49 4.49 8.82
N ILE A 104 -6.32 4.46 8.18
CA ILE A 104 -5.86 5.53 7.29
C ILE A 104 -6.04 5.04 5.85
N VAL A 105 -6.88 5.72 5.08
CA VAL A 105 -7.28 5.28 3.73
C VAL A 105 -6.90 6.32 2.69
N SER A 106 -6.01 5.96 1.77
CA SER A 106 -5.75 6.75 0.57
C SER A 106 -6.89 6.54 -0.43
N VAL A 107 -7.57 7.64 -0.79
CA VAL A 107 -8.70 7.60 -1.73
C VAL A 107 -8.19 7.57 -3.16
N LEU A 108 -8.08 6.35 -3.71
CA LEU A 108 -7.66 6.14 -5.09
C LEU A 108 -8.67 6.72 -6.10
N GLU A 109 -8.32 7.86 -6.68
CA GLU A 109 -8.97 8.46 -7.85
C GLU A 109 -7.92 8.96 -8.84
N GLN A 110 -8.02 8.52 -10.10
CA GLN A 110 -7.08 8.92 -11.16
C GLN A 110 -7.74 8.77 -12.54
N PRO A 111 -7.22 9.41 -13.61
CA PRO A 111 -7.67 9.13 -14.96
C PRO A 111 -7.60 7.63 -15.27
N ALA A 112 -8.66 7.08 -15.88
CA ALA A 112 -8.66 5.65 -16.20
C ALA A 112 -7.64 5.33 -17.31
N SER A 113 -6.84 4.29 -17.13
CA SER A 113 -5.92 3.78 -18.16
C SER A 113 -6.63 3.40 -19.46
N SER A 114 -7.94 3.11 -19.39
CA SER A 114 -8.79 2.87 -20.55
C SER A 114 -9.02 4.11 -21.42
N GLY A 115 -8.68 5.30 -20.92
CA GLY A 115 -9.03 6.59 -21.50
C GLY A 115 -10.48 7.01 -21.23
N GLN A 116 -11.26 6.19 -20.52
CA GLN A 116 -12.68 6.45 -20.26
C GLN A 116 -12.92 7.06 -18.89
N GLY A 117 -12.85 8.39 -18.80
CA GLY A 117 -13.18 9.12 -17.59
C GLY A 117 -12.24 8.82 -16.43
N GLN A 118 -12.81 8.62 -15.23
CA GLN A 118 -12.06 8.45 -13.98
C GLN A 118 -12.10 6.99 -13.48
N PHE A 119 -10.95 6.50 -13.05
CA PHE A 119 -10.81 5.30 -12.25
C PHE A 119 -10.98 5.64 -10.76
N LYS A 120 -11.94 4.97 -10.11
CA LYS A 120 -12.18 5.09 -8.67
C LYS A 120 -11.98 3.72 -8.02
N GLY A 121 -11.06 3.63 -7.07
CA GLY A 121 -10.83 2.42 -6.29
C GLY A 121 -12.10 2.04 -5.51
N VAL A 122 -12.59 0.81 -5.69
CA VAL A 122 -13.91 0.40 -5.17
C VAL A 122 -14.01 0.57 -3.65
N CYS A 123 -13.06 0.01 -2.89
CA CYS A 123 -13.13 0.00 -1.42
C CYS A 123 -12.77 1.36 -0.81
N SER A 124 -11.72 2.04 -1.30
CA SER A 124 -11.33 3.35 -0.78
C SER A 124 -12.41 4.41 -0.97
N ASN A 125 -13.07 4.44 -2.14
CA ASN A 125 -14.19 5.33 -2.40
C ASN A 125 -15.47 4.93 -1.65
N TYR A 126 -15.66 3.63 -1.37
CA TYR A 126 -16.73 3.16 -0.51
C TYR A 126 -16.54 3.70 0.91
N LEU A 127 -15.35 3.51 1.50
CA LEU A 127 -15.01 3.99 2.84
C LEU A 127 -15.09 5.52 2.94
N ALA A 128 -14.67 6.25 1.90
CA ALA A 128 -14.79 7.72 1.85
C ALA A 128 -16.24 8.24 1.89
N ARG A 129 -17.24 7.39 1.65
CA ARG A 129 -18.67 7.75 1.72
C ARG A 129 -19.37 7.23 2.99
N VAL A 130 -18.72 6.38 3.77
CA VAL A 130 -19.26 5.87 5.03
C VAL A 130 -19.36 7.03 6.01
N SER A 131 -20.50 7.16 6.67
CA SER A 131 -20.76 8.20 7.68
C SER A 131 -20.95 7.58 9.06
N GLU A 132 -20.92 8.42 10.11
CA GLU A 132 -21.23 7.99 11.46
C GLU A 132 -22.60 7.28 11.52
N GLY A 133 -22.66 6.13 12.19
CA GLY A 133 -23.85 5.29 12.28
C GLY A 133 -24.00 4.24 11.17
N ASP A 134 -23.23 4.32 10.09
CA ASP A 134 -23.21 3.30 9.06
C ASP A 134 -22.54 2.00 9.55
N SER A 135 -22.96 0.87 8.96
CA SER A 135 -22.35 -0.44 9.22
C SER A 135 -21.41 -0.84 8.08
N VAL A 136 -20.18 -1.19 8.43
CA VAL A 136 -19.18 -1.74 7.50
C VAL A 136 -18.94 -3.21 7.82
N LEU A 137 -19.07 -4.09 6.81
CA LEU A 137 -18.69 -5.49 6.96
C LEU A 137 -17.17 -5.61 6.88
N ALA A 138 -16.55 -6.00 7.99
CA ALA A 138 -15.11 -6.19 8.10
C ALA A 138 -14.77 -7.35 9.05
N TRP A 139 -13.52 -7.81 8.98
CA TRP A 139 -12.94 -8.73 9.96
C TRP A 139 -11.47 -8.38 10.16
N VAL A 140 -10.94 -8.76 11.33
CA VAL A 140 -9.52 -8.58 11.63
C VAL A 140 -8.74 -9.77 11.09
N LYS A 141 -7.73 -9.51 10.27
CA LYS A 141 -6.75 -10.51 9.82
C LYS A 141 -5.43 -10.24 10.52
N ARG A 142 -4.93 -11.23 11.27
CA ARG A 142 -3.58 -11.17 11.85
C ARG A 142 -2.55 -11.61 10.80
N PRO A 143 -1.52 -10.79 10.50
CA PRO A 143 -0.44 -11.23 9.63
C PRO A 143 0.39 -12.33 10.31
N ASN A 144 1.09 -13.14 9.51
CA ASN A 144 2.07 -14.10 9.98
C ASN A 144 3.37 -13.92 9.18
N PRO A 145 4.47 -13.46 9.80
CA PRO A 145 4.61 -13.14 11.23
C PRO A 145 3.78 -11.92 11.66
N SER A 146 3.57 -11.77 12.97
CA SER A 146 2.86 -10.62 13.53
C SER A 146 3.61 -9.31 13.26
N PHE A 147 2.92 -8.29 12.76
CA PHE A 147 3.44 -6.94 12.60
C PHE A 147 2.96 -6.09 13.78
N ALA A 148 3.68 -6.17 14.89
CA ALA A 148 3.34 -5.53 16.17
C ALA A 148 4.61 -4.99 16.85
N PRO A 149 4.50 -4.04 17.80
CA PRO A 149 5.62 -3.58 18.62
C PRO A 149 6.30 -4.76 19.35
N PRO A 150 7.61 -4.67 19.66
CA PRO A 150 8.23 -5.67 20.52
C PRO A 150 7.60 -5.64 21.91
N GLU A 151 7.35 -6.82 22.48
CA GLU A 151 6.86 -6.96 23.87
C GLU A 151 7.83 -6.35 24.88
N ASP A 152 9.13 -6.43 24.59
CA ASP A 152 10.18 -5.78 25.35
C ASP A 152 10.23 -4.27 25.04
N VAL A 153 9.70 -3.48 25.96
CA VAL A 153 9.61 -2.02 25.83
C VAL A 153 10.96 -1.31 25.90
N SER A 154 12.02 -1.99 26.33
CA SER A 154 13.40 -1.46 26.32
C SER A 154 14.04 -1.46 24.94
N LYS A 155 13.42 -2.13 23.95
CA LYS A 155 13.91 -2.14 22.57
C LYS A 155 13.42 -0.92 21.80
N PRO A 156 14.31 -0.12 21.19
CA PRO A 156 13.91 0.97 20.33
C PRO A 156 13.28 0.43 19.04
N MET A 157 12.28 1.15 18.53
CA MET A 157 11.68 0.86 17.22
C MET A 157 12.19 1.86 16.20
N ILE A 158 12.56 1.37 15.01
CA ILE A 158 12.79 2.20 13.83
C ILE A 158 11.64 1.97 12.86
N LEU A 159 10.75 2.96 12.80
CA LEU A 159 9.51 2.95 12.04
C LEU A 159 9.73 3.74 10.75
N ILE A 160 9.61 3.09 9.59
CA ILE A 160 9.90 3.70 8.29
C ILE A 160 8.69 3.54 7.38
N GLY A 161 8.05 4.64 7.02
CA GLY A 161 6.89 4.58 6.14
C GLY A 161 6.60 5.89 5.43
N ALA A 162 5.77 5.81 4.39
CA ALA A 162 5.36 6.98 3.61
C ALA A 162 3.85 6.98 3.35
N GLY A 163 3.23 8.16 3.38
CA GLY A 163 1.79 8.34 3.24
C GLY A 163 1.00 7.46 4.22
N THR A 164 0.12 6.61 3.67
CA THR A 164 -0.67 5.69 4.51
C THR A 164 0.13 4.55 5.13
N GLY A 165 1.42 4.40 4.78
CA GLY A 165 2.39 3.58 5.51
C GLY A 165 2.56 3.99 6.98
N PHE A 166 2.10 5.18 7.37
CA PHE A 166 2.05 5.59 8.77
C PHE A 166 1.02 4.81 9.62
N ALA A 167 0.03 4.16 9.00
CA ALA A 167 -1.09 3.52 9.69
C ALA A 167 -0.67 2.64 10.88
N PRO A 168 0.08 1.53 10.69
CA PRO A 168 0.43 0.68 11.83
C PRO A 168 1.30 1.41 12.86
N PHE A 169 2.11 2.38 12.43
CA PHE A 169 3.01 3.13 13.31
C PHE A 169 2.27 4.07 14.25
N ARG A 170 1.15 4.66 13.83
CA ARG A 170 0.26 5.36 14.75
C ARG A 170 -0.20 4.44 15.88
N GLY A 171 -0.65 3.23 15.54
CA GLY A 171 -1.02 2.22 16.54
C GLY A 171 0.14 1.84 17.46
N PHE A 172 1.34 1.66 16.91
CA PHE A 172 2.52 1.31 17.71
C PHE A 172 2.91 2.42 18.69
N LEU A 173 2.82 3.68 18.26
CA LEU A 173 3.14 4.83 19.10
C LEU A 173 2.05 5.07 20.16
N GLN A 174 0.78 4.84 19.84
CA GLN A 174 -0.29 4.81 20.84
C GLN A 174 -0.03 3.74 21.91
N GLU A 175 0.37 2.54 21.50
CA GLU A 175 0.70 1.47 22.42
C GLU A 175 1.90 1.83 23.31
N ARG A 176 2.95 2.39 22.71
CA ARG A 176 4.15 2.84 23.42
C ARG A 176 3.85 3.96 24.41
N SER A 177 2.93 4.87 24.06
CA SER A 177 2.44 5.94 24.93
C SER A 177 1.67 5.43 26.14
N VAL A 178 0.85 4.38 25.99
CA VAL A 178 0.18 3.74 27.14
C VAL A 178 1.19 2.98 28.01
N GLN A 179 2.17 2.32 27.40
CA GLN A 179 3.21 1.57 28.12
C GLN A 179 4.17 2.49 28.90
N SER A 180 4.46 3.68 28.38
CA SER A 180 5.36 4.64 29.05
C SER A 180 4.78 5.20 30.35
N GLU A 181 3.47 5.13 30.55
CA GLU A 181 2.84 5.47 31.83
C GLU A 181 3.19 4.47 32.95
N GLN A 182 3.61 3.25 32.58
CA GLN A 182 3.88 2.16 33.52
C GLN A 182 5.38 1.88 33.70
N SER A 183 6.19 2.13 32.68
CA SER A 183 7.62 1.83 32.69
C SER A 183 8.39 2.66 31.66
N ASP A 184 9.66 2.95 31.94
CA ASP A 184 10.54 3.62 30.98
C ASP A 184 10.64 2.83 29.69
N CYS A 185 10.23 3.45 28.60
CA CYS A 185 10.21 2.88 27.27
C CYS A 185 11.38 3.44 26.45
N ALA A 186 11.99 2.61 25.61
CA ALA A 186 12.97 3.11 24.67
C ALA A 186 12.33 4.04 23.64
N LYS A 187 13.02 5.15 23.38
CA LYS A 187 12.61 6.14 22.38
C LYS A 187 12.58 5.52 20.99
N SER A 188 11.47 5.71 20.28
CA SER A 188 11.32 5.26 18.90
C SER A 188 11.87 6.29 17.92
N MET A 189 12.22 5.87 16.70
CA MET A 189 12.58 6.74 15.58
C MET A 189 11.57 6.53 14.47
N LEU A 190 10.89 7.60 14.04
CA LEU A 190 9.93 7.57 12.94
C LEU A 190 10.50 8.31 11.74
N PHE A 191 10.79 7.60 10.66
CA PHE A 191 11.11 8.16 9.35
C PHE A 191 9.84 8.19 8.51
N PHE A 192 9.25 9.38 8.34
CA PHE A 192 7.94 9.54 7.72
C PHE A 192 8.02 10.38 6.43
N GLY A 193 7.62 9.79 5.31
CA GLY A 193 7.55 10.46 4.01
C GLY A 193 6.13 10.93 3.69
N CYS A 194 5.97 12.18 3.28
CA CYS A 194 4.74 12.66 2.67
C CYS A 194 5.07 13.75 1.62
N ASP A 195 4.07 14.35 0.99
CA ASP A 195 4.32 15.28 -0.10
C ASP A 195 4.70 16.67 0.41
N HIS A 196 3.88 17.24 1.30
CA HIS A 196 4.06 18.60 1.79
C HIS A 196 3.67 18.74 3.27
N PRO A 197 4.48 19.45 4.10
CA PRO A 197 4.28 19.53 5.55
C PRO A 197 2.91 20.08 5.98
N GLU A 198 2.31 20.95 5.17
CA GLU A 198 1.04 21.63 5.49
C GLU A 198 -0.19 20.98 4.81
N VAL A 199 -0.01 19.92 4.00
CA VAL A 199 -1.09 19.33 3.20
C VAL A 199 -1.42 17.92 3.67
N ASP A 200 -0.41 17.06 3.77
CA ASP A 200 -0.59 15.62 3.98
C ASP A 200 0.32 15.05 5.07
N PHE A 201 0.85 15.91 5.94
CA PHE A 201 1.57 15.47 7.14
C PHE A 201 0.59 14.95 8.20
N LEU A 202 0.21 13.68 8.03
CA LEU A 202 -0.84 13.01 8.80
C LEU A 202 -0.51 13.02 10.31
N TYR A 203 -1.51 13.36 11.12
CA TYR A 203 -1.46 13.31 12.60
C TYR A 203 -0.29 14.11 13.22
N GLU A 204 0.09 15.23 12.63
CA GLU A 204 1.17 16.10 13.15
C GLU A 204 0.99 16.44 14.64
N GLY A 205 -0.24 16.72 15.08
CA GLY A 205 -0.54 17.03 16.49
C GLY A 205 -0.16 15.90 17.44
N GLU A 206 -0.62 14.67 17.16
CA GLU A 206 -0.28 13.48 17.97
C GLU A 206 1.24 13.22 17.97
N LEU A 207 1.87 13.33 16.79
CA LEU A 207 3.32 13.15 16.66
C LEU A 207 4.11 14.18 17.45
N ARG A 208 3.66 15.44 17.47
CA ARG A 208 4.29 16.51 18.26
C ARG A 208 4.18 16.23 19.76
N GLU A 209 3.00 15.84 20.23
CA GLU A 209 2.78 15.48 21.63
C GLU A 209 3.68 14.32 22.07
N TRP A 210 3.76 13.25 21.28
CA TRP A 210 4.65 12.12 21.60
C TRP A 210 6.14 12.48 21.51
N ALA A 211 6.51 13.41 20.63
CA ALA A 211 7.89 13.90 20.56
C ALA A 211 8.27 14.73 21.80
N GLU A 212 7.37 15.60 22.29
CA GLU A 212 7.55 16.37 23.52
C GLU A 212 7.66 15.48 24.77
N GLN A 213 7.00 14.31 24.74
CA GLN A 213 7.09 13.26 25.76
C GLN A 213 8.35 12.38 25.61
N GLU A 214 9.24 12.68 24.66
CA GLU A 214 10.44 11.90 24.35
C GLU A 214 10.15 10.43 23.93
N LEU A 215 8.91 10.12 23.51
CA LEU A 215 8.54 8.77 23.05
C LEU A 215 9.02 8.46 21.65
N VAL A 216 9.10 9.49 20.79
CA VAL A 216 9.50 9.34 19.39
C VAL A 216 10.31 10.53 18.90
N SER A 217 11.38 10.28 18.15
CA SER A 217 12.02 11.28 17.28
C SER A 217 11.43 11.16 15.88
N VAL A 218 10.86 12.26 15.37
CA VAL A 218 10.21 12.28 14.04
C VAL A 218 11.16 12.90 13.01
N PHE A 219 11.42 12.16 11.94
CA PHE A 219 12.32 12.51 10.85
C PHE A 219 11.54 12.55 9.53
N PRO A 220 10.95 13.72 9.18
CA PRO A 220 10.15 13.82 7.97
C PRO A 220 10.99 13.92 6.69
N ALA A 221 10.42 13.46 5.58
CA ALA A 221 10.89 13.73 4.21
C ALA A 221 9.70 14.19 3.37
N PHE A 222 9.88 15.30 2.64
CA PHE A 222 8.83 15.95 1.88
C PHE A 222 9.18 15.94 0.38
N SER A 223 8.34 15.33 -0.45
CA SER A 223 8.62 15.17 -1.88
C SER A 223 8.46 16.50 -2.66
N GLU A 224 7.46 17.31 -2.30
CA GLU A 224 7.12 18.59 -2.96
C GLU A 224 7.76 19.81 -2.28
N LYS A 225 8.26 19.67 -1.04
CA LYS A 225 9.00 20.71 -0.32
C LYS A 225 10.23 20.14 0.41
N PRO A 226 11.20 19.58 -0.33
CA PRO A 226 12.35 18.91 0.25
C PRO A 226 13.24 19.84 1.07
N ASP A 227 13.87 19.28 2.10
CA ASP A 227 14.93 19.91 2.88
C ASP A 227 16.29 19.54 2.25
N GLY A 228 16.81 20.43 1.41
CA GLY A 228 17.98 20.13 0.58
C GLY A 228 17.71 18.96 -0.37
N ASP A 229 18.53 17.91 -0.31
CA ASP A 229 18.40 16.70 -1.14
C ASP A 229 17.45 15.64 -0.53
N VAL A 230 16.78 15.96 0.58
CA VAL A 230 15.96 15.02 1.36
C VAL A 230 14.51 14.99 0.87
N MET A 231 14.33 14.34 -0.27
CA MET A 231 13.01 14.17 -0.90
C MET A 231 12.23 12.96 -0.37
N PHE A 232 12.92 11.87 -0.02
CA PHE A 232 12.28 10.62 0.37
C PHE A 232 12.85 10.05 1.66
N VAL A 233 12.13 9.13 2.29
CA VAL A 233 12.49 8.55 3.60
C VAL A 233 13.88 7.91 3.61
N GLN A 234 14.31 7.28 2.51
CA GLN A 234 15.65 6.71 2.42
C GLN A 234 16.76 7.78 2.40
N HIS A 235 16.48 8.98 1.87
CA HIS A 235 17.43 10.10 1.93
C HIS A 235 17.55 10.60 3.37
N ARG A 236 16.42 10.76 4.08
CA ARG A 236 16.42 11.16 5.50
C ARG A 236 17.11 10.10 6.36
N LEU A 237 16.83 8.82 6.12
CA LEU A 237 17.47 7.70 6.79
C LEU A 237 19.00 7.72 6.62
N TRP A 238 19.48 8.02 5.40
CA TRP A 238 20.90 8.17 5.13
C TRP A 238 21.51 9.40 5.81
N GLN A 239 20.81 10.53 5.83
CA GLN A 239 21.27 11.74 6.50
C GLN A 239 21.43 11.52 8.01
N GLU A 240 20.47 10.85 8.64
CA GLU A 240 20.43 10.56 10.08
C GLU A 240 21.13 9.25 10.46
N ARG A 241 21.92 8.67 9.54
CA ARG A 241 22.51 7.33 9.72
C ARG A 241 23.37 7.19 10.96
N GLU A 242 24.03 8.24 11.43
CA GLU A 242 24.82 8.18 12.65
C GLU A 242 23.95 7.85 13.86
N LEU A 243 22.75 8.42 13.95
CA LEU A 243 21.76 8.08 14.99
C LEU A 243 21.29 6.63 14.83
N VAL A 244 20.97 6.22 13.59
CA VAL A 244 20.54 4.84 13.31
C VAL A 244 21.61 3.83 13.74
N LYS A 245 22.90 4.10 13.48
CA LYS A 245 24.02 3.22 13.88
C LYS A 245 24.10 2.99 15.38
N THR A 246 23.73 3.98 16.20
CA THR A 246 23.79 3.88 17.67
C THR A 246 22.84 2.82 18.24
N VAL A 247 21.69 2.61 17.61
CA VAL A 247 20.65 1.66 18.06
C VAL A 247 20.54 0.42 17.18
N LEU A 248 21.31 0.34 16.10
CA LEU A 248 21.19 -0.67 15.05
C LEU A 248 21.28 -2.12 15.59
N ASP A 249 22.04 -2.37 16.66
CA ASP A 249 22.24 -3.72 17.19
C ASP A 249 21.10 -4.19 18.10
N GLU A 250 20.27 -3.26 18.59
CA GLU A 250 19.19 -3.51 19.56
C GLU A 250 17.80 -3.27 18.97
N ALA A 251 17.70 -2.36 18.00
CA ALA A 251 16.44 -1.91 17.44
C ALA A 251 15.70 -3.00 16.67
N VAL A 252 14.38 -2.86 16.64
CA VAL A 252 13.47 -3.57 15.75
C VAL A 252 13.01 -2.63 14.66
N PHE A 253 13.18 -3.05 13.40
CA PHE A 253 12.91 -2.26 12.21
C PHE A 253 11.56 -2.64 11.61
N TYR A 254 10.82 -1.63 11.17
CA TYR A 254 9.53 -1.81 10.53
C TYR A 254 9.44 -0.93 9.28
N ILE A 255 9.06 -1.53 8.17
CA ILE A 255 8.84 -0.84 6.90
C ILE A 255 7.36 -1.00 6.52
N CYS A 256 6.67 0.10 6.24
CA CYS A 256 5.28 0.07 5.83
C CYS A 256 4.97 1.08 4.72
N GLY A 257 4.20 0.66 3.71
CA GLY A 257 3.84 1.52 2.57
C GLY A 257 4.10 0.86 1.22
N ASP A 258 4.59 1.66 0.27
CA ASP A 258 4.85 1.21 -1.09
C ASP A 258 5.95 0.14 -1.16
N GLY A 259 5.55 -1.07 -1.57
CA GLY A 259 6.44 -2.21 -1.76
C GLY A 259 7.18 -2.21 -3.10
N ARG A 260 6.81 -1.32 -4.04
CA ARG A 260 7.39 -1.31 -5.39
C ARG A 260 8.66 -0.46 -5.48
N TYR A 261 8.69 0.69 -4.82
CA TYR A 261 9.78 1.64 -4.92
C TYR A 261 10.36 2.02 -3.55
N MET A 262 9.51 2.36 -2.58
CA MET A 262 9.96 2.84 -1.27
C MET A 262 10.68 1.75 -0.47
N ALA A 263 10.06 0.59 -0.26
CA ALA A 263 10.64 -0.46 0.56
C ALA A 263 12.00 -0.98 0.02
N PRO A 264 12.17 -1.25 -1.30
CA PRO A 264 13.49 -1.59 -1.84
C PRO A 264 14.57 -0.53 -1.59
N ALA A 265 14.23 0.76 -1.74
CA ALA A 265 15.19 1.85 -1.54
C ALA A 265 15.59 2.01 -0.06
N VAL A 266 14.65 1.78 0.87
CA VAL A 266 14.91 1.75 2.31
C VAL A 266 15.83 0.56 2.65
N ILE A 267 15.53 -0.63 2.12
CA ILE A 267 16.34 -1.83 2.32
C ILE A 267 17.78 -1.61 1.86
N GLU A 268 17.98 -1.07 0.65
CA GLU A 268 19.31 -0.75 0.13
C GLU A 268 20.05 0.23 1.06
N THR A 269 19.34 1.25 1.56
CA THR A 269 19.92 2.24 2.46
C THR A 269 20.32 1.64 3.81
N LEU A 270 19.50 0.74 4.39
CA LEU A 270 19.85 0.03 5.62
C LEU A 270 21.10 -0.83 5.45
N CYS A 271 21.22 -1.56 4.34
CA CYS A 271 22.44 -2.31 4.02
C CYS A 271 23.67 -1.39 3.94
N ARG A 272 23.54 -0.22 3.30
CA ARG A 272 24.62 0.77 3.21
C ARG A 272 25.02 1.32 4.58
N ILE A 273 24.05 1.62 5.45
CA ILE A 273 24.31 2.08 6.82
C ILE A 273 25.05 1.02 7.63
N TYR A 274 24.64 -0.25 7.49
CA TYR A 274 25.31 -1.38 8.14
C TYR A 274 26.74 -1.57 7.66
N ALA A 275 26.96 -1.55 6.34
CA ALA A 275 28.28 -1.65 5.74
C ALA A 275 29.20 -0.52 6.20
N GLU A 276 28.70 0.72 6.29
CA GLU A 276 29.47 1.85 6.81
C GLU A 276 29.81 1.69 8.30
N LYS A 277 28.92 1.09 9.10
CA LYS A 277 29.17 0.84 10.55
C LYS A 277 30.22 -0.24 10.79
N THR A 278 30.19 -1.31 10.00
CA THR A 278 30.98 -2.53 10.25
C THR A 278 32.20 -2.68 9.36
N GLY A 279 32.28 -1.93 8.25
CA GLY A 279 33.29 -2.10 7.22
C GLY A 279 33.11 -3.36 6.37
N CYS A 280 31.94 -4.00 6.42
CA CYS A 280 31.66 -5.22 5.64
C CYS A 280 31.37 -4.90 4.16
N SER A 281 31.38 -5.96 3.35
CA SER A 281 30.94 -5.92 1.96
C SER A 281 29.43 -5.75 1.83
N THR A 282 28.96 -5.40 0.63
CA THR A 282 27.52 -5.34 0.32
C THR A 282 26.83 -6.69 0.52
N GLU A 283 27.48 -7.79 0.11
CA GLU A 283 26.93 -9.15 0.27
C GLU A 283 26.74 -9.51 1.75
N GLU A 284 27.71 -9.17 2.61
CA GLU A 284 27.60 -9.39 4.05
C GLU A 284 26.50 -8.52 4.69
N ALA A 285 26.28 -7.30 4.18
CA ALA A 285 25.18 -6.45 4.63
C ALA A 285 23.81 -7.00 4.24
N GLU A 286 23.69 -7.57 3.03
CA GLU A 286 22.47 -8.26 2.60
C GLU A 286 22.21 -9.52 3.45
N ASP A 287 23.26 -10.26 3.80
CA ASP A 287 23.18 -11.41 4.72
C ASP A 287 22.72 -11.00 6.12
N TRP A 288 23.24 -9.90 6.65
CA TRP A 288 22.78 -9.32 7.90
C TRP A 288 21.28 -9.00 7.86
N LEU A 289 20.81 -8.36 6.79
CA LEU A 289 19.40 -8.00 6.63
C LEU A 289 18.51 -9.25 6.53
N ARG A 290 18.96 -10.30 5.84
CA ARG A 290 18.29 -11.62 5.82
C ARG A 290 18.21 -12.22 7.23
N GLY A 291 19.29 -12.13 7.99
CA GLY A 291 19.34 -12.52 9.40
C GLY A 291 18.36 -11.73 10.28
N MET A 292 18.20 -10.42 10.06
CA MET A 292 17.24 -9.59 10.79
C MET A 292 15.80 -10.04 10.56
N ARG A 293 15.42 -10.38 9.34
CA ARG A 293 14.07 -10.93 9.06
C ARG A 293 13.84 -12.24 9.79
N HIS A 294 14.81 -13.14 9.74
CA HIS A 294 14.69 -14.45 10.38
C HIS A 294 14.63 -14.38 11.92
N SER A 295 15.38 -13.43 12.49
CA SER A 295 15.44 -13.22 13.95
C SER A 295 14.32 -12.33 14.50
N GLY A 296 13.37 -11.88 13.67
CA GLY A 296 12.27 -11.01 14.12
C GLY A 296 12.73 -9.60 14.49
N ARG A 297 13.72 -9.07 13.77
CA ARG A 297 14.26 -7.71 13.93
C ARG A 297 13.98 -6.78 12.75
N LEU A 298 13.45 -7.32 11.65
CA LEU A 298 12.95 -6.54 10.51
C LEU A 298 11.60 -7.10 10.08
N TYR A 299 10.59 -6.23 10.03
CA TYR A 299 9.24 -6.54 9.58
C TYR A 299 8.83 -5.61 8.45
N GLU A 300 8.06 -6.13 7.50
CA GLU A 300 7.59 -5.40 6.33
C GLU A 300 6.08 -5.60 6.18
N ASP A 301 5.32 -4.50 6.14
CA ASP A 301 3.90 -4.46 5.80
C ASP A 301 3.72 -3.58 4.55
N VAL A 302 4.01 -4.16 3.40
CA VAL A 302 4.14 -3.44 2.12
C VAL A 302 3.13 -3.93 1.09
N TRP A 303 2.65 -3.02 0.26
CA TRP A 303 1.66 -3.31 -0.80
C TRP A 303 2.02 -2.61 -2.10
N ALA A 304 1.46 -3.10 -3.20
CA ALA A 304 1.45 -2.37 -4.46
C ALA A 304 0.24 -1.42 -4.47
N GLY A 305 0.50 -0.14 -4.78
CA GLY A 305 -0.53 0.88 -5.04
C GLY A 305 -1.26 0.68 -6.36
#